data_AF-A0A1Q9EIW7-F1
#
_entry.id   AF-A0A1Q9EIW7-F1
#
_cell.length_a   1.000
_cell.length_b   1.000
_cell.length_c   1.000
_cell.angle_alpha   90.00
_cell.angle_beta   90.00
_cell.angle_gamma   90.00
#
_symmetry.space_group_name_H-M   'P 1'
#
loop_
_entity.id
_entity.type
_entity.pdbx_description
1 polymer ?
#
loop_
_entity_poly.entity_id
_entity_poly.type
_entity_poly.pdbx_seq_one_letter_code
_entity_poly.pdbx_strand_id
1 'polypeptide(L)'
;MPCSQPWHAQVTRKCRLLHLHLWRLVFEAQLLMTAQVKQLEQRTDDQKAELAPAERSERIKRQSERLSGVALRNETECSYGSYDLVMRMVQDNTVSYLSPARFPSRQAELELRLDKPKKELDSKITLKDQVVDLQCQLNTPLCLHHAFHRRALAMDLVGICSYPIIMEFHEYLMSHLTVEPPPGYNHVTIHQVLAADRAAWLRLALLRNCQRVFVLGLTANFLLTLSCHCFRGILRRAAPPLRRAAVARAESTCVRNPTARNLIL
;
A
#
# COMPACT_ATOMS: atom_id res chain seq x y z
N MET A 1 -12.32 -56.87 51.93
CA MET A 1 -11.14 -56.02 51.66
C MET A 1 -11.34 -55.32 50.33
N PRO A 2 -11.45 -53.98 50.29
CA PRO A 2 -11.67 -53.26 49.04
C PRO A 2 -10.32 -53.05 48.34
N CYS A 3 -10.12 -53.72 47.21
CA CYS A 3 -8.97 -53.52 46.33
C CYS A 3 -9.27 -52.32 45.43
N SER A 4 -9.07 -51.08 45.93
CA SER A 4 -9.23 -49.87 45.13
C SER A 4 -8.02 -49.71 44.21
N GLN A 5 -8.22 -50.05 42.94
CA GLN A 5 -7.21 -49.99 41.88
C GLN A 5 -6.69 -48.54 41.71
N PRO A 6 -5.38 -48.28 41.87
CA PRO A 6 -4.78 -46.93 41.82
C PRO A 6 -4.89 -46.24 40.44
N TRP A 7 -5.24 -46.99 39.39
CA TRP A 7 -5.41 -46.51 38.02
C TRP A 7 -6.56 -45.49 37.86
N HIS A 8 -7.70 -45.67 38.52
CA HIS A 8 -8.84 -44.75 38.40
C HIS A 8 -8.55 -43.36 39.01
N ALA A 9 -7.77 -43.31 40.09
CA ALA A 9 -7.36 -42.05 40.72
C ALA A 9 -6.37 -41.26 39.86
N GLN A 10 -5.52 -41.96 39.10
CA GLN A 10 -4.54 -41.35 38.21
C GLN A 10 -5.17 -40.78 36.93
N VAL A 11 -6.13 -41.50 36.34
CA VAL A 11 -6.90 -41.03 35.17
C VAL A 11 -7.77 -39.83 35.53
N THR A 12 -8.46 -39.86 36.68
CA THR A 12 -9.29 -38.73 37.13
C THR A 12 -8.48 -37.48 37.50
N ARG A 13 -7.24 -37.62 37.99
CA ARG A 13 -6.31 -36.49 38.19
C ARG A 13 -5.83 -35.90 36.85
N LYS A 14 -5.46 -36.75 35.89
CA LYS A 14 -5.06 -36.30 34.55
C LYS A 14 -6.20 -35.59 33.82
N CYS A 15 -7.42 -36.12 33.84
CA CYS A 15 -8.59 -35.46 33.23
C CYS A 15 -8.92 -34.12 33.88
N ARG A 16 -8.83 -34.00 35.23
CA ARG A 16 -9.05 -32.72 35.93
C ARG A 16 -7.99 -31.68 35.59
N LEU A 17 -6.72 -32.08 35.52
CA LEU A 17 -5.63 -31.20 35.09
C LEU A 17 -5.82 -30.76 33.64
N LEU A 18 -6.20 -31.66 32.73
CA LEU A 18 -6.44 -31.33 31.33
C LEU A 18 -7.61 -30.34 31.16
N HIS A 19 -8.71 -30.57 31.90
CA HIS A 19 -9.85 -29.66 31.95
C HIS A 19 -9.43 -28.27 32.46
N LEU A 20 -8.60 -28.19 33.51
CA LEU A 20 -8.13 -26.92 34.05
C LEU A 20 -7.30 -26.12 33.02
N HIS A 21 -6.39 -26.78 32.31
CA HIS A 21 -5.57 -26.13 31.29
C HIS A 21 -6.40 -25.67 30.08
N LEU A 22 -7.40 -26.46 29.66
CA LEU A 22 -8.28 -26.08 28.56
C LEU A 22 -9.11 -24.84 28.93
N TRP A 23 -9.68 -24.82 30.14
CA TRP A 23 -10.44 -23.69 30.64
C TRP A 23 -9.60 -22.43 30.77
N ARG A 24 -8.35 -22.55 31.25
CA ARG A 24 -7.43 -21.42 31.30
C ARG A 24 -7.12 -20.88 29.89
N LEU A 25 -6.87 -21.77 28.93
CA LEU A 25 -6.58 -21.37 27.56
C LEU A 25 -7.79 -20.66 26.90
N VAL A 26 -9.00 -21.18 27.11
CA VAL A 26 -10.24 -20.56 26.63
C VAL A 26 -10.44 -19.19 27.28
N PHE A 27 -10.19 -19.07 28.59
CA PHE A 27 -10.30 -17.80 29.28
C PHE A 27 -9.28 -16.78 28.77
N GLU A 28 -8.02 -17.19 28.59
CA GLU A 28 -6.98 -16.33 28.01
C GLU A 28 -7.33 -15.89 26.57
N ALA A 29 -7.86 -16.79 25.74
CA ALA A 29 -8.34 -16.45 24.39
C ALA A 29 -9.52 -15.47 24.43
N GLN A 30 -10.51 -15.68 25.31
CA GLN A 30 -11.66 -14.79 25.45
C GLN A 30 -11.24 -13.42 25.98
N LEU A 31 -10.26 -13.38 26.89
CA LEU A 31 -9.72 -12.14 27.41
C LEU A 31 -8.98 -11.36 26.32
N LEU A 32 -8.17 -12.06 25.51
CA LEU A 32 -7.50 -11.47 24.35
C LEU A 32 -8.51 -10.90 23.33
N MET A 33 -9.56 -11.63 23.01
CA MET A 33 -10.60 -11.18 22.07
C MET A 33 -11.37 -9.96 22.61
N THR A 34 -11.77 -9.98 23.88
CA THR A 34 -12.48 -8.84 24.49
C THR A 34 -11.57 -7.61 24.63
N ALA A 35 -10.28 -7.79 24.88
CA ALA A 35 -9.29 -6.70 24.84
C ALA A 35 -9.15 -6.11 23.43
N GLN A 36 -9.08 -6.95 22.38
CA GLN A 36 -9.03 -6.48 21.00
C GLN A 36 -10.28 -5.69 20.60
N VAL A 37 -11.47 -6.16 20.97
CA VAL A 37 -12.74 -5.44 20.68
C VAL A 37 -12.75 -4.07 21.37
N LYS A 38 -12.37 -4.01 22.65
CA LYS A 38 -12.27 -2.73 23.37
C LYS A 38 -11.26 -1.77 22.76
N GLN A 39 -10.13 -2.28 22.27
CA GLN A 39 -9.14 -1.46 21.55
C GLN A 39 -9.69 -0.89 20.24
N LEU A 40 -10.51 -1.67 19.51
CA LEU A 40 -11.18 -1.18 18.30
C LEU A 40 -12.23 -0.10 18.63
N GLU A 41 -12.99 -0.27 19.71
CA GLU A 41 -13.99 0.71 20.17
C GLU A 41 -13.36 2.00 20.71
N GLN A 42 -12.20 1.91 21.38
CA GLN A 42 -11.47 3.06 21.94
C GLN A 42 -10.64 3.80 20.89
N ARG A 43 -10.54 3.28 19.67
CA ARG A 43 -9.79 3.91 18.59
C ARG A 43 -10.58 5.11 18.06
N THR A 44 -10.43 6.25 18.73
CA THR A 44 -10.89 7.54 18.21
C THR A 44 -10.13 7.86 16.92
N ASP A 45 -10.81 8.43 15.90
CA ASP A 45 -10.26 8.75 14.56
C ASP A 45 -8.94 9.56 14.57
N ASP A 46 -8.57 10.15 15.71
CA ASP A 46 -7.37 10.97 15.88
C ASP A 46 -6.08 10.18 16.18
N GLN A 47 -6.14 8.86 16.41
CA GLN A 47 -4.92 8.05 16.54
C GLN A 47 -4.30 7.83 15.17
N LYS A 48 -3.51 8.81 14.71
CA LYS A 48 -2.75 8.70 13.47
C LYS A 48 -1.91 7.43 13.48
N ALA A 49 -2.12 6.64 12.44
CA ALA A 49 -1.38 5.44 12.05
C ALA A 49 0.14 5.67 11.82
N GLU A 50 0.89 6.13 12.81
CA GLU A 50 2.29 6.49 12.62
C GLU A 50 3.19 5.33 13.06
N LEU A 51 4.10 4.93 12.16
CA LEU A 51 5.17 3.98 12.51
C LEU A 51 6.10 4.64 13.54
N ALA A 52 6.40 3.90 14.61
CA ALA A 52 7.36 4.38 15.61
C ALA A 52 8.71 4.69 14.92
N PRO A 53 9.38 5.80 15.26
CA PRO A 53 10.63 6.19 14.58
C PRO A 53 11.71 5.09 14.58
N ALA A 54 11.83 4.36 15.70
CA ALA A 54 12.76 3.24 15.83
C ALA A 54 12.42 2.10 14.86
N GLU A 55 11.17 1.64 14.87
CA GLU A 55 10.69 0.58 13.98
C GLU A 55 10.84 0.97 12.51
N ARG A 56 10.47 2.21 12.16
CA ARG A 56 10.63 2.74 10.80
C ARG A 56 12.08 2.63 10.33
N SER A 57 13.03 3.08 11.16
CA SER A 57 14.45 3.04 10.81
C SER A 57 14.98 1.62 10.62
N GLU A 58 14.49 0.67 11.41
CA GLU A 58 14.86 -0.74 11.28
C GLU A 58 14.31 -1.35 9.99
N ARG A 59 13.04 -1.07 9.67
CA ARG A 59 12.42 -1.52 8.42
C ARG A 59 13.13 -0.97 7.18
N ILE A 60 13.52 0.31 7.21
CA ILE A 60 14.30 0.94 6.13
C ILE A 60 15.66 0.22 5.96
N LYS A 61 16.37 -0.06 7.05
CA LYS A 61 17.65 -0.77 7.00
C LYS A 61 17.50 -2.15 6.37
N ARG A 62 16.54 -2.96 6.84
CA ARG A 62 16.24 -4.28 6.28
C ARG A 62 15.85 -4.22 4.80
N GLN A 63 15.06 -3.22 4.41
CA GLN A 63 14.68 -2.99 3.02
C GLN A 63 15.91 -2.64 2.16
N SER A 64 16.81 -1.79 2.65
CA SER A 64 18.03 -1.40 1.95
C SER A 64 19.02 -2.54 1.77
N GLU A 65 19.13 -3.43 2.76
CA GLU A 65 19.96 -4.64 2.68
C GLU A 65 19.40 -5.63 1.65
N ARG A 66 18.08 -5.78 1.63
CA ARG A 66 17.38 -6.64 0.66
C ARG A 66 17.43 -6.09 -0.76
N LEU A 67 17.33 -4.78 -0.93
CA LEU A 67 17.30 -4.08 -2.23
C LEU A 67 18.65 -3.43 -2.56
N SER A 68 19.76 -4.14 -2.32
CA SER A 68 21.11 -3.61 -2.54
C SER A 68 21.41 -3.17 -3.98
N GLY A 69 20.65 -3.64 -4.97
CA GLY A 69 20.74 -3.21 -6.37
C GLY A 69 19.94 -1.96 -6.74
N VAL A 70 19.16 -1.40 -5.80
CA VAL A 70 18.33 -0.22 -6.04
C VAL A 70 18.95 0.99 -5.34
N ALA A 71 19.16 2.09 -6.08
CA ALA A 71 19.67 3.32 -5.49
C ALA A 71 18.56 4.01 -4.68
N LEU A 72 18.61 3.90 -3.36
CA LEU A 72 17.69 4.56 -2.41
C LEU A 72 18.28 5.90 -1.94
N ARG A 73 18.63 6.81 -2.86
CA ARG A 73 19.29 8.09 -2.55
C ARG A 73 18.68 9.24 -3.33
N ASN A 74 18.61 10.41 -2.70
CA ASN A 74 18.13 11.66 -3.31
C ASN A 74 16.64 11.58 -3.69
N GLU A 75 16.34 11.69 -4.98
CA GLU A 75 14.98 11.82 -5.52
C GLU A 75 14.18 10.51 -5.50
N THR A 76 14.86 9.37 -5.36
CA THR A 76 14.24 8.05 -5.20
C THR A 76 13.92 7.74 -3.73
N GLU A 77 14.44 8.52 -2.77
CA GLU A 77 14.18 8.33 -1.34
C GLU A 77 12.76 8.79 -0.99
N CYS A 78 12.00 7.93 -0.31
CA CYS A 78 10.61 8.17 0.04
C CYS A 78 10.49 9.02 1.32
N SER A 79 9.61 10.02 1.29
CA SER A 79 9.25 10.83 2.46
C SER A 79 8.61 9.97 3.57
N TYR A 80 8.84 10.34 4.84
CA TYR A 80 8.30 9.61 5.98
C TYR A 80 6.78 9.66 6.07
N GLY A 81 6.16 10.78 5.71
CA GLY A 81 4.70 10.90 5.67
C GLY A 81 4.05 9.99 4.62
N SER A 82 4.80 9.56 3.60
CA SER A 82 4.32 8.61 2.60
C SER A 82 4.11 7.20 3.18
N TYR A 83 4.96 6.78 4.13
CA TYR A 83 4.77 5.50 4.82
C TYR A 83 3.51 5.53 5.68
N ASP A 84 3.25 6.66 6.34
CA ASP A 84 2.07 6.81 7.20
C ASP A 84 0.77 6.81 6.36
N LEU A 85 0.78 7.38 5.14
CA LEU A 85 -0.35 7.28 4.20
C LEU A 85 -0.70 5.83 3.85
N VAL A 86 0.32 5.02 3.58
CA VAL A 86 0.15 3.60 3.25
C VAL A 86 -0.29 2.81 4.49
N MET A 87 0.23 3.16 5.67
CA MET A 87 -0.16 2.55 6.94
C MET A 87 -1.63 2.81 7.28
N ARG A 88 -2.13 4.04 7.06
CA ARG A 88 -3.56 4.37 7.23
C ARG A 88 -4.45 3.45 6.40
N MET A 89 -4.09 3.25 5.12
CA MET A 89 -4.83 2.34 4.23
C MET A 89 -4.92 0.90 4.78
N VAL A 90 -3.84 0.41 5.40
CA VAL A 90 -3.85 -0.92 6.06
C VAL A 90 -4.74 -0.93 7.29
N GLN A 91 -4.67 0.13 8.11
CA GLN A 91 -5.46 0.23 9.33
C GLN A 91 -6.97 0.33 9.05
N ASP A 92 -7.33 1.05 8.00
CA ASP A 92 -8.71 1.19 7.53
C ASP A 92 -9.23 -0.09 6.88
N ASN A 93 -8.35 -1.06 6.58
CA ASN A 93 -8.67 -2.29 5.85
C ASN A 93 -9.42 -2.04 4.52
N THR A 94 -9.20 -0.87 3.91
CA THR A 94 -9.82 -0.49 2.64
C THR A 94 -8.75 -0.16 1.61
N VAL A 95 -8.87 -0.70 0.40
CA VAL A 95 -7.98 -0.35 -0.70
C VAL A 95 -8.41 0.99 -1.26
N SER A 96 -7.71 2.06 -0.89
CA SER A 96 -7.93 3.40 -1.42
C SER A 96 -6.92 3.75 -2.51
N TYR A 97 -7.29 4.63 -3.44
CA TYR A 97 -6.38 5.07 -4.50
C TYR A 97 -5.30 6.00 -3.92
N LEU A 98 -4.06 5.53 -3.96
CA LEU A 98 -2.88 6.28 -3.53
C LEU A 98 -2.26 7.02 -4.73
N SER A 99 -2.67 8.28 -4.92
CA SER A 99 -2.15 9.13 -6.01
C SER A 99 -0.62 9.27 -5.96
N PRO A 100 0.11 9.07 -7.07
CA PRO A 100 1.57 9.25 -7.13
C PRO A 100 2.03 10.64 -6.68
N ALA A 101 1.21 11.67 -6.87
CA ALA A 101 1.51 13.04 -6.43
C ALA A 101 1.68 13.16 -4.91
N ARG A 102 1.08 12.25 -4.11
CA ARG A 102 1.15 12.27 -2.64
C ARG A 102 2.42 11.63 -2.07
N PHE A 103 3.34 11.22 -2.93
CA PHE A 103 4.59 10.57 -2.51
C PHE A 103 5.77 11.52 -2.78
N PRO A 104 6.00 12.57 -1.99
CA PRO A 104 7.16 13.46 -2.15
C PRO A 104 8.49 12.78 -1.81
N SER A 105 9.61 13.38 -2.23
CA SER A 105 10.95 12.90 -1.89
C SER A 105 11.30 13.29 -0.45
N ARG A 106 12.27 12.58 0.13
CA ARG A 106 12.75 12.91 1.48
C ARG A 106 13.34 14.32 1.55
N GLN A 107 14.01 14.76 0.49
CA GLN A 107 14.56 16.12 0.36
C GLN A 107 13.44 17.17 0.40
N ALA A 108 12.39 17.01 -0.41
CA ALA A 108 11.25 17.94 -0.43
C ALA A 108 10.52 18.01 0.93
N GLU A 109 10.46 16.89 1.67
CA GLU A 109 9.89 16.90 3.03
C GLU A 109 10.75 17.67 4.02
N LEU A 110 12.08 17.57 3.90
CA LEU A 110 13.02 18.28 4.76
C LEU A 110 13.00 19.78 4.48
N GLU A 111 12.95 20.19 3.21
CA GLU A 111 12.85 21.59 2.78
C GLU A 111 11.63 22.26 3.40
N LEU A 112 10.44 21.64 3.31
CA LEU A 112 9.23 22.20 3.94
C LEU A 112 9.36 22.32 5.47
N ARG A 113 10.09 21.41 6.12
CA ARG A 113 10.32 21.50 7.57
C ARG A 113 11.24 22.66 7.95
N LEU A 114 12.17 23.04 7.07
CA LEU A 114 13.07 24.17 7.27
C LEU A 114 12.38 25.51 7.01
N ASP A 115 11.50 25.56 6.01
CA ASP A 115 10.75 26.79 5.65
C ASP A 115 9.65 27.16 6.64
N LYS A 116 9.27 26.25 7.55
CA LYS A 116 8.38 26.58 8.67
C LYS A 116 9.14 27.51 9.63
N PRO A 117 8.75 28.80 9.76
CA PRO A 117 9.40 29.69 10.70
C PRO A 117 9.28 29.08 12.10
N LYS A 118 10.41 29.02 12.82
CA LYS A 118 10.43 28.64 14.24
C LYS A 118 9.46 29.57 14.97
N LYS A 119 8.26 29.08 15.27
CA LYS A 119 7.26 29.80 16.05
C LYS A 119 7.81 29.89 17.48
N GLU A 120 8.49 30.98 17.79
CA GLU A 120 8.75 31.38 19.17
C GLU A 120 7.39 31.59 19.82
N LEU A 121 7.02 30.67 20.71
CA LEU A 121 5.73 30.66 21.40
C LEU A 121 5.74 31.71 22.51
N ASP A 122 5.20 32.88 22.21
CA ASP A 122 4.57 33.71 23.24
C ASP A 122 3.22 33.08 23.62
N SER A 123 3.00 33.05 24.93
CA SER A 123 2.00 32.23 25.62
C SER A 123 0.56 32.34 25.09
N LYS A 124 -0.12 31.18 25.00
CA LYS A 124 -1.59 30.98 24.87
C LYS A 124 -2.25 31.07 23.47
N ILE A 125 -1.62 30.61 22.39
CA ILE A 125 -2.36 30.33 21.15
C ILE A 125 -2.03 28.93 20.63
N THR A 126 -2.97 28.00 20.75
CA THR A 126 -2.89 26.68 20.12
C THR A 126 -3.17 26.85 18.63
N LEU A 127 -2.13 27.11 17.84
CA LEU A 127 -2.24 27.12 16.39
C LEU A 127 -2.46 25.68 15.93
N LYS A 128 -3.68 25.37 15.45
CA LYS A 128 -3.95 24.17 14.66
C LYS A 128 -3.01 24.22 13.45
N ASP A 129 -2.00 23.37 13.45
CA ASP A 129 -1.09 23.24 12.32
C ASP A 129 -1.91 22.83 11.09
N GLN A 130 -2.01 23.76 10.13
CA GLN A 130 -2.59 23.47 8.83
C GLN A 130 -1.70 22.41 8.17
N VAL A 131 -2.26 21.23 7.92
CA VAL A 131 -1.55 20.15 7.23
C VAL A 131 -1.34 20.61 5.80
N VAL A 132 -0.14 21.13 5.51
CA VAL A 132 0.29 21.41 4.14
C VAL A 132 0.55 20.06 3.47
N ASP A 133 -0.35 19.67 2.57
CA ASP A 133 -0.24 18.42 1.81
C ASP A 133 0.90 18.59 0.79
N LEU A 134 2.07 18.02 1.10
CA LEU A 134 3.21 18.02 0.19
C LEU A 134 2.89 17.18 -1.05
N GLN A 135 2.80 17.83 -2.20
CA GLN A 135 2.56 17.18 -3.48
C GLN A 135 3.80 17.26 -4.38
N CYS A 136 4.19 16.11 -4.93
CA CYS A 136 5.23 16.01 -5.92
C CYS A 136 4.71 16.45 -7.30
N GLN A 137 5.53 17.17 -8.06
CA GLN A 137 5.23 17.55 -9.43
C GLN A 137 5.34 16.34 -10.36
N LEU A 138 4.36 16.13 -11.23
CA LEU A 138 4.29 15.00 -12.18
C LEU A 138 4.45 15.46 -13.64
N ASN A 139 5.10 16.60 -13.85
CA ASN A 139 5.12 17.30 -15.14
C ASN A 139 5.96 16.56 -16.20
N THR A 140 6.95 15.78 -15.77
CA THR A 140 7.84 15.03 -16.67
C THR A 140 7.68 13.52 -16.43
N PRO A 141 7.92 12.68 -17.46
CA PRO A 141 7.86 11.23 -17.29
C PRO A 141 8.89 10.73 -16.26
N LEU A 142 10.04 11.41 -16.13
CA LEU A 142 11.05 11.09 -15.13
C LEU A 142 10.53 11.37 -13.70
N CYS A 143 9.92 12.53 -13.47
CA CYS A 143 9.30 12.84 -12.18
C CYS A 143 8.18 11.85 -11.83
N LEU A 144 7.38 11.44 -12.81
CA LEU A 144 6.36 10.41 -12.64
C LEU A 144 6.97 9.06 -12.25
N HIS A 145 8.06 8.65 -12.90
CA HIS A 145 8.79 7.43 -12.56
C HIS A 145 9.32 7.47 -11.12
N HIS A 146 9.94 8.58 -10.69
CA HIS A 146 10.41 8.75 -9.31
C HIS A 146 9.27 8.66 -8.29
N ALA A 147 8.11 9.25 -8.58
CA ALA A 147 6.93 9.16 -7.73
C ALA A 147 6.39 7.71 -7.63
N PHE A 148 6.33 6.97 -8.74
CA PHE A 148 5.95 5.56 -8.73
C PHE A 148 6.93 4.69 -7.95
N HIS A 149 8.23 4.97 -8.10
CA HIS A 149 9.28 4.30 -7.35
C HIS A 149 9.14 4.52 -5.83
N ARG A 150 8.94 5.76 -5.40
CA ARG A 150 8.67 6.10 -4.00
C ARG A 150 7.42 5.41 -3.46
N ARG A 151 6.34 5.36 -4.26
CA ARG A 151 5.11 4.62 -3.92
C ARG A 151 5.39 3.13 -3.74
N ALA A 152 6.16 2.51 -4.63
CA ALA A 152 6.57 1.11 -4.54
C ALA A 152 7.35 0.80 -3.26
N LEU A 153 8.31 1.64 -2.90
CA LEU A 153 9.09 1.51 -1.67
C LEU A 153 8.22 1.62 -0.41
N ALA A 154 7.26 2.55 -0.41
CA ALA A 154 6.34 2.73 0.71
C ALA A 154 5.47 1.49 0.94
N MET A 155 4.95 0.87 -0.13
CA MET A 155 4.16 -0.36 -0.04
C MET A 155 4.97 -1.57 0.42
N ASP A 156 6.24 -1.66 0.00
CA ASP A 156 7.15 -2.74 0.41
C ASP A 156 7.58 -2.63 1.87
N LEU A 157 7.74 -1.40 2.39
CA LEU A 157 8.12 -1.15 3.78
C LEU A 157 7.00 -1.50 4.76
N VAL A 158 5.76 -1.13 4.42
CA VAL A 158 4.57 -1.48 5.21
C VAL A 158 4.26 -2.98 5.08
N GLY A 159 4.65 -3.61 3.98
CA GLY A 159 4.51 -5.06 3.75
C GLY A 159 3.23 -5.45 3.00
N ILE A 160 2.63 -4.51 2.26
CA ILE A 160 1.43 -4.76 1.46
C ILE A 160 1.75 -5.55 0.21
N CYS A 161 2.82 -5.14 -0.49
CA CYS A 161 3.24 -5.73 -1.75
C CYS A 161 4.76 -5.63 -1.87
N SER A 162 5.39 -6.65 -2.46
CA SER A 162 6.83 -6.63 -2.67
C SER A 162 7.22 -5.63 -3.75
N TYR A 163 8.32 -4.90 -3.51
CA TYR A 163 8.87 -3.90 -4.44
C TYR A 163 8.93 -4.35 -5.91
N PRO A 164 9.50 -5.52 -6.29
CA PRO A 164 9.67 -5.87 -7.70
C PRO A 164 8.34 -6.09 -8.44
N ILE A 165 7.28 -6.52 -7.74
CA ILE A 165 5.99 -6.84 -8.36
C ILE A 165 5.26 -5.54 -8.74
N ILE A 166 5.25 -4.58 -7.84
CA ILE A 166 4.60 -3.30 -8.10
C ILE A 166 5.45 -2.45 -9.06
N MET A 167 6.77 -2.59 -9.02
CA MET A 167 7.65 -1.94 -9.98
C MET A 167 7.46 -2.49 -11.40
N GLU A 168 7.31 -3.81 -11.59
CA GLU A 168 6.97 -4.43 -12.90
C GLU A 168 5.69 -3.81 -13.49
N PHE A 169 4.69 -3.53 -12.65
CA PHE A 169 3.46 -2.86 -13.08
C PHE A 169 3.67 -1.39 -13.46
N HIS A 170 4.43 -0.63 -12.67
CA HIS A 170 4.73 0.76 -13.01
C HIS A 170 5.59 0.86 -14.29
N GLU A 171 6.58 -0.01 -14.46
CA GLU A 171 7.38 -0.12 -15.67
C GLU A 171 6.52 -0.45 -16.89
N TYR A 172 5.54 -1.36 -16.74
CA TYR A 172 4.55 -1.62 -17.79
C TYR A 172 3.78 -0.35 -18.18
N LEU A 173 3.29 0.43 -17.22
CA LEU A 173 2.61 1.70 -17.52
C LEU A 173 3.54 2.71 -18.21
N MET A 174 4.76 2.87 -17.71
CA MET A 174 5.75 3.80 -18.26
C MET A 174 6.20 3.42 -19.68
N SER A 175 6.27 2.12 -19.99
CA SER A 175 6.63 1.65 -21.33
C SER A 175 5.66 2.14 -22.42
N HIS A 176 4.40 2.43 -22.09
CA HIS A 176 3.43 2.94 -23.07
C HIS A 176 3.68 4.40 -23.47
N LEU A 177 4.49 5.14 -22.72
CA LEU A 177 4.89 6.51 -23.10
C LEU A 177 5.92 6.52 -24.22
N THR A 178 6.67 5.42 -24.41
CA THR A 178 7.73 5.32 -25.42
C THR A 178 7.31 4.57 -26.68
N VAL A 179 6.13 3.93 -26.68
CA VAL A 179 5.61 3.22 -27.85
C VAL A 179 5.09 4.21 -28.88
N GLU A 180 5.50 4.03 -30.14
CA GLU A 180 5.01 4.83 -31.25
C GLU A 180 3.52 4.57 -31.52
N PRO A 181 2.70 5.62 -31.68
CA PRO A 181 1.28 5.48 -31.92
C PRO A 181 1.03 4.95 -33.34
N PRO A 182 -0.01 4.11 -33.53
CA PRO A 182 -0.49 3.75 -34.86
C PRO A 182 -0.87 5.00 -35.69
N PRO A 183 -0.85 4.92 -37.04
CA PRO A 183 -1.19 6.05 -37.89
C PRO A 183 -2.60 6.57 -37.58
N GLY A 184 -2.72 7.90 -37.43
CA GLY A 184 -3.97 8.57 -37.07
C GLY A 184 -4.23 8.71 -35.57
N TYR A 185 -3.33 8.24 -34.70
CA TYR A 185 -3.41 8.38 -33.25
C TYR A 185 -2.29 9.26 -32.69
N ASN A 186 -2.54 9.85 -31.51
CA ASN A 186 -1.56 10.65 -30.78
C ASN A 186 -0.77 9.79 -29.79
N HIS A 187 0.41 10.27 -29.40
CA HIS A 187 1.19 9.68 -28.30
C HIS A 187 0.39 9.64 -26.99
N VAL A 188 0.69 8.63 -26.18
CA VAL A 188 0.10 8.49 -24.85
C VAL A 188 0.59 9.62 -23.96
N THR A 189 -0.34 10.31 -23.29
CA THR A 189 -0.01 11.40 -22.37
C THR A 189 0.16 10.90 -20.94
N ILE A 190 0.90 11.66 -20.12
CA ILE A 190 1.07 11.39 -18.68
C ILE A 190 -0.29 11.28 -17.97
N HIS A 191 -1.25 12.12 -18.34
CA HIS A 191 -2.61 12.08 -17.79
C HIS A 191 -3.33 10.75 -18.08
N GLN A 192 -3.14 10.17 -19.26
CA GLN A 192 -3.72 8.86 -19.61
C GLN A 192 -3.08 7.73 -18.79
N VAL A 193 -1.78 7.82 -18.51
CA VAL A 193 -1.09 6.88 -17.61
C VAL A 193 -1.63 6.97 -16.19
N LEU A 194 -1.81 8.18 -15.65
CA LEU A 194 -2.40 8.40 -14.32
C LEU A 194 -3.86 7.92 -14.25
N ALA A 195 -4.64 8.11 -15.32
CA ALA A 195 -6.00 7.59 -15.41
C ALA A 195 -6.02 6.05 -15.44
N ALA A 196 -5.09 5.42 -16.17
CA ALA A 196 -4.94 3.97 -16.23
C ALA A 196 -4.51 3.39 -14.87
N ASP A 197 -3.58 4.04 -14.18
CA ASP A 197 -3.19 3.69 -12.82
C ASP A 197 -4.39 3.74 -11.87
N ARG A 198 -5.13 4.86 -11.85
CA ARG A 198 -6.35 5.00 -11.03
C ARG A 198 -7.38 3.91 -11.34
N ALA A 199 -7.60 3.59 -12.61
CA ALA A 199 -8.53 2.53 -13.02
C ALA A 199 -8.08 1.15 -12.52
N ALA A 200 -6.77 0.86 -12.53
CA ALA A 200 -6.23 -0.38 -11.98
C ALA A 200 -6.48 -0.48 -10.47
N TRP A 201 -6.24 0.60 -9.70
CA TRP A 201 -6.51 0.65 -8.26
C TRP A 201 -7.99 0.50 -7.93
N LEU A 202 -8.89 1.15 -8.68
CA LEU A 202 -10.33 0.95 -8.51
C LEU A 202 -10.73 -0.51 -8.76
N ARG A 203 -10.13 -1.13 -9.77
CA ARG A 203 -10.38 -2.54 -10.07
C ARG A 203 -9.84 -3.47 -8.98
N LEU A 204 -8.70 -3.15 -8.37
CA LEU A 204 -8.19 -3.85 -7.19
C LEU A 204 -9.16 -3.74 -6.00
N ALA A 205 -9.70 -2.55 -5.75
CA ALA A 205 -10.64 -2.31 -4.66
C ALA A 205 -11.96 -3.08 -4.82
N LEU A 206 -12.43 -3.29 -6.06
CA LEU A 206 -13.66 -4.04 -6.36
C LEU A 206 -13.52 -5.56 -6.23
N LEU A 207 -12.30 -6.10 -6.19
CA LEU A 207 -12.09 -7.54 -6.07
C LEU A 207 -12.32 -7.99 -4.61
N ARG A 208 -13.43 -8.72 -4.38
CA ARG A 208 -13.84 -9.28 -3.06
C ARG A 208 -12.71 -10.01 -2.29
N ASN A 209 -11.72 -10.56 -3.00
CA ASN A 209 -10.60 -11.30 -2.38
C ASN A 209 -9.44 -10.40 -1.92
N CYS A 210 -9.24 -9.22 -2.52
CA CYS A 210 -8.15 -8.32 -2.11
C CYS A 210 -8.38 -7.72 -0.72
N GLN A 211 -9.65 -7.52 -0.33
CA GLN A 211 -10.01 -7.00 0.99
C GLN A 211 -9.66 -7.99 2.13
N ARG A 212 -9.60 -9.30 1.86
CA ARG A 212 -9.16 -10.32 2.82
C ARG A 212 -7.64 -10.47 2.92
N VAL A 213 -6.90 -10.23 1.83
CA VAL A 213 -5.43 -10.36 1.80
C VAL A 213 -4.76 -9.25 2.61
N PHE A 214 -5.38 -8.06 2.69
CA PHE A 214 -4.89 -6.95 3.50
C PHE A 214 -4.90 -7.22 5.02
N VAL A 215 -5.81 -8.08 5.50
CA VAL A 215 -6.03 -8.32 6.95
C VAL A 215 -4.97 -9.24 7.56
N LEU A 216 -4.23 -10.01 6.75
CA LEU A 216 -3.27 -11.02 7.23
C LEU A 216 -1.82 -10.55 7.30
N GLY A 217 -1.58 -9.23 7.27
CA GLY A 217 -0.25 -8.60 7.28
C GLY A 217 0.61 -8.79 8.55
N LEU A 218 0.36 -9.82 9.37
CA LEU A 218 1.04 -10.03 10.65
C LEU A 218 1.65 -11.43 10.84
N THR A 219 1.65 -12.33 9.85
CA THR A 219 2.39 -13.59 9.97
C THR A 219 3.44 -13.73 8.89
N ALA A 220 4.69 -13.54 9.32
CA ALA A 220 5.87 -13.87 8.56
C ALA A 220 5.86 -15.37 8.18
N ASN A 221 6.33 -15.64 6.96
CA ASN A 221 6.93 -16.90 6.51
C ASN A 221 6.08 -18.08 6.01
N PHE A 222 4.78 -17.97 5.70
CA PHE A 222 4.08 -19.12 5.06
C PHE A 222 3.23 -18.83 3.81
N LEU A 223 3.10 -17.58 3.37
CA LEU A 223 2.21 -17.21 2.23
C LEU A 223 2.86 -16.32 1.16
N LEU A 224 4.19 -16.19 1.15
CA LEU A 224 4.92 -15.35 0.18
C LEU A 224 4.80 -15.83 -1.27
N THR A 225 4.40 -17.08 -1.52
CA THR A 225 4.24 -17.63 -2.88
C THR A 225 2.82 -17.48 -3.45
N LEU A 226 1.76 -17.51 -2.63
CA LEU A 226 0.38 -17.38 -3.13
C LEU A 226 -0.09 -15.93 -3.27
N SER A 227 0.29 -15.01 -2.36
CA SER A 227 -0.07 -13.59 -2.49
C SER A 227 0.54 -12.96 -3.75
N CYS A 228 1.77 -13.33 -4.10
CA CYS A 228 2.46 -12.81 -5.27
C CYS A 228 1.85 -13.31 -6.59
N HIS A 229 1.43 -14.58 -6.68
CA HIS A 229 0.78 -15.10 -7.89
C HIS A 229 -0.63 -14.54 -8.09
N CYS A 230 -1.37 -14.34 -7.00
CA CYS A 230 -2.69 -13.72 -7.05
C CYS A 230 -2.57 -12.25 -7.44
N PHE A 231 -1.66 -11.47 -6.84
CA PHE A 231 -1.46 -10.06 -7.19
C PHE A 231 -0.90 -9.88 -8.61
N ARG A 232 0.01 -10.74 -9.08
CA ARG A 232 0.54 -10.70 -10.46
C ARG A 232 -0.52 -11.11 -11.49
N GLY A 233 -1.36 -12.10 -11.17
CA GLY A 233 -2.52 -12.49 -11.99
C GLY A 233 -3.63 -11.43 -11.97
N ILE A 234 -3.83 -10.77 -10.83
CA ILE A 234 -4.79 -9.68 -10.66
C ILE A 234 -4.30 -8.42 -11.36
N LEU A 235 -3.03 -8.01 -11.27
CA LEU A 235 -2.48 -6.89 -12.03
C LEU A 235 -2.49 -7.16 -13.53
N ARG A 236 -2.18 -8.38 -13.99
CA ARG A 236 -2.35 -8.77 -15.40
C ARG A 236 -3.81 -8.76 -15.86
N ARG A 237 -4.76 -9.08 -14.97
CA ARG A 237 -6.20 -9.04 -15.27
C ARG A 237 -6.81 -7.65 -15.10
N ALA A 238 -6.29 -6.84 -14.17
CA ALA A 238 -6.75 -5.52 -13.77
C ALA A 238 -6.15 -4.44 -14.66
N ALA A 239 -4.96 -4.67 -15.21
CA ALA A 239 -4.51 -4.00 -16.41
C ALA A 239 -5.68 -4.04 -17.41
N PRO A 240 -6.14 -2.88 -17.90
CA PRO A 240 -7.19 -2.84 -18.89
C PRO A 240 -6.79 -3.76 -20.06
N PRO A 241 -7.73 -4.51 -20.66
CA PRO A 241 -7.42 -5.36 -21.82
C PRO A 241 -7.06 -4.49 -23.03
N LEU A 242 -5.87 -3.90 -23.02
CA LEU A 242 -5.33 -3.09 -24.11
C LEU A 242 -5.03 -3.96 -25.35
N ARG A 243 -5.06 -5.29 -25.24
CA ARG A 243 -4.79 -6.21 -26.36
C ARG A 243 -6.01 -6.71 -27.14
N ARG A 244 -7.24 -6.53 -26.65
CA ARG A 244 -8.46 -6.95 -27.40
C ARG A 244 -9.65 -6.00 -27.29
N ALA A 245 -9.73 -5.18 -26.24
CA ALA A 245 -10.79 -4.18 -26.13
C ALA A 245 -10.31 -2.77 -26.53
N ALA A 246 -9.00 -2.50 -26.61
CA ALA A 246 -8.52 -1.21 -27.10
C ALA A 246 -8.84 -0.99 -28.58
N VAL A 247 -8.82 -2.01 -29.43
CA VAL A 247 -9.25 -1.83 -30.83
C VAL A 247 -10.72 -1.44 -30.93
N ALA A 248 -11.59 -1.91 -30.03
CA ALA A 248 -13.03 -1.63 -30.06
C ALA A 248 -13.49 -0.46 -29.15
N ARG A 249 -12.73 -0.08 -28.12
CA ARG A 249 -13.05 1.07 -27.23
C ARG A 249 -12.17 2.29 -27.44
N ALA A 250 -10.97 2.16 -28.01
CA ALA A 250 -10.21 3.35 -28.45
C ALA A 250 -10.90 4.09 -29.59
N GLU A 251 -11.86 3.46 -30.29
CA GLU A 251 -12.77 4.17 -31.20
C GLU A 251 -13.67 5.20 -30.50
N SER A 252 -13.86 5.11 -29.18
CA SER A 252 -14.78 5.97 -28.41
C SER A 252 -14.12 7.00 -27.49
N THR A 253 -12.84 6.83 -27.11
CA THR A 253 -12.11 7.77 -26.22
C THR A 253 -10.88 8.42 -26.85
N CYS A 254 -10.54 8.08 -28.09
CA CYS A 254 -9.56 8.85 -28.85
C CYS A 254 -10.21 10.14 -29.34
N VAL A 255 -9.68 11.28 -28.88
CA VAL A 255 -9.99 12.60 -29.43
C VAL A 255 -9.70 12.55 -30.92
N ARG A 256 -10.74 12.47 -31.76
CA ARG A 256 -10.61 12.69 -33.20
C ARG A 256 -10.09 14.10 -33.39
N ASN A 257 -8.97 14.24 -34.07
CA ASN A 257 -8.47 15.53 -34.51
C ASN A 257 -9.46 16.12 -35.54
N PRO A 258 -10.10 17.29 -35.29
CA PRO A 258 -11.07 17.87 -36.22
C PRO A 258 -10.43 18.51 -37.48
N THR A 259 -9.10 18.53 -37.62
CA THR A 259 -8.44 19.28 -38.71
C THR A 259 -8.06 18.46 -39.95
N ALA A 260 -8.34 17.15 -40.01
CA ALA A 260 -8.02 16.32 -41.17
C ALA A 260 -9.19 16.15 -42.18
N ARG A 261 -9.98 17.21 -42.40
CA ARG A 261 -10.97 17.29 -43.49
C ARG A 261 -10.74 18.58 -44.28
N ASN A 262 -9.76 18.56 -45.18
CA ASN A 262 -9.76 19.26 -46.47
C ASN A 262 -8.35 19.20 -47.03
N LEU A 263 -8.10 18.20 -47.88
CA LEU A 263 -7.06 18.19 -48.91
C LEU A 263 -7.33 16.98 -49.83
N ILE A 264 -8.51 16.98 -50.45
CA ILE A 264 -8.76 16.32 -51.73
C ILE A 264 -9.73 17.24 -52.48
N LEU A 265 -9.15 18.16 -53.24
CA LEU A 265 -9.54 18.62 -54.58
C LEU A 265 -8.46 19.61 -55.05
#